data_AF-A0A1H8XQ21-F1
#
_entry.id   AF-A0A1H8XQ21-F1
#
_cell.length_a   1.000
_cell.length_b   1.000
_cell.length_c   1.000
_cell.angle_alpha   90.00
_cell.angle_beta   90.00
_cell.angle_gamma   90.00
#
_symmetry.space_group_name_H-M   'P 1'
#
loop_
_entity.id
_entity.type
_entity.pdbx_description
1 polymer ?
#
loop_
_entity_poly.entity_id
_entity_poly.type
_entity_poly.pdbx_seq_one_letter_code
_entity_poly.pdbx_strand_id
1 'polypeptide(L)'
;MTNQTVAPDLAGSDLLQRPPHGRVVGSTTKPLIVTPTFVSRTDATPENERPHDAGSGVDRAGQEVAHPNRHPGAIALEPDENRAFEHWDEYWRKVHGPKFAYEEPGARNDKVLRYDQVHRIASGPSSAFRPPYKAMIGANGRLVADPAARIPTYWRPGWDGFAYIAYGSEEDIEAVLGQEQYAKRIIADEHTVFRMVTREVAREYIIIPSTRHRDPVSLVKIHRRRSGLSREAFQARWLKEHADFVAGKTATAEYVQRYAQLHPFGSTQEDPEGSKIDGISVLSFASLNDVEDYLVSADHAAIEAAEIEFADPDMSEFWTAVNYGVINRLSPELATER
;
A
#
# COMPACT_ATOMS: atom_id res chain seq x y z
N MET A 1 14.46 -19.64 41.82
CA MET A 1 13.32 -20.01 40.95
C MET A 1 13.58 -19.42 39.58
N THR A 2 14.07 -20.25 38.66
CA THR A 2 14.31 -19.86 37.27
C THR A 2 12.97 -19.81 36.55
N ASN A 3 12.48 -18.60 36.25
CA ASN A 3 11.36 -18.41 35.32
C ASN A 3 11.80 -18.94 33.95
N GLN A 4 11.44 -20.19 33.64
CA GLN A 4 11.44 -20.66 32.26
C GLN A 4 10.35 -19.87 31.54
N THR A 5 10.74 -18.88 30.75
CA THR A 5 9.87 -18.25 29.76
C THR A 5 9.39 -19.33 28.80
N VAL A 6 8.12 -19.71 28.95
CA VAL A 6 7.42 -20.58 27.99
C VAL A 6 7.39 -19.83 26.65
N ALA A 7 7.82 -20.49 25.57
CA ALA A 7 7.74 -19.91 24.24
C ALA A 7 6.27 -19.58 23.89
N PRO A 8 6.01 -18.49 23.15
CA PRO A 8 4.65 -18.10 22.79
C PRO A 8 3.98 -19.18 21.93
N ASP A 9 2.67 -19.39 22.15
CA ASP A 9 1.85 -20.23 21.27
C ASP A 9 1.63 -19.50 19.94
N LEU A 10 2.00 -20.16 18.84
CA LEU A 10 1.90 -19.63 17.48
C LEU A 10 0.73 -20.24 16.71
N ALA A 11 -0.10 -21.09 17.33
CA ALA A 11 -1.24 -21.69 16.67
C ALA A 11 -2.16 -20.62 16.06
N GLY A 12 -2.43 -20.73 14.75
CA GLY A 12 -3.27 -19.78 14.01
C GLY A 12 -2.63 -18.41 13.72
N SER A 13 -1.35 -18.20 14.06
CA SER A 13 -0.65 -16.95 13.79
C SER A 13 -0.16 -16.83 12.35
N ASP A 14 -0.24 -15.62 11.78
CA ASP A 14 0.38 -15.24 10.50
C ASP A 14 1.91 -15.44 10.49
N LEU A 15 2.56 -15.47 11.66
CA LEU A 15 3.98 -15.76 11.77
C LEU A 15 4.36 -17.11 11.16
N LEU A 16 3.44 -18.07 11.15
CA LEU A 16 3.63 -19.38 10.51
C LEU A 16 3.70 -19.30 8.97
N GLN A 17 3.37 -18.16 8.37
CA GLN A 17 3.35 -17.97 6.91
C GLN A 17 4.57 -17.23 6.36
N ARG A 18 5.61 -17.03 7.18
CA ARG A 18 6.86 -16.38 6.79
C ARG A 18 8.08 -16.92 7.56
N PRO A 19 9.31 -16.75 7.04
CA PRO A 19 10.51 -17.17 7.75
C PRO A 19 10.61 -16.57 9.17
N PRO A 20 11.24 -17.28 10.13
CA PRO A 20 11.82 -18.61 9.99
C PRO A 20 10.82 -19.77 10.15
N HIS A 21 9.53 -19.49 10.37
CA HIS A 21 8.54 -20.52 10.69
C HIS A 21 7.88 -21.14 9.46
N GLY A 22 7.54 -20.31 8.48
CA GLY A 22 6.83 -20.71 7.27
C GLY A 22 7.70 -21.33 6.19
N ARG A 23 7.05 -22.04 5.28
CA ARG A 23 7.68 -22.63 4.09
C ARG A 23 8.24 -21.54 3.17
N VAL A 24 9.48 -21.74 2.73
CA VAL A 24 10.10 -20.96 1.67
C VAL A 24 10.07 -21.75 0.36
N VAL A 25 9.76 -21.08 -0.73
CA VAL A 25 9.82 -21.57 -2.11
C VAL A 25 10.82 -20.72 -2.90
N GLY A 26 11.35 -21.28 -3.98
CA GLY A 26 12.27 -20.55 -4.86
C GLY A 26 11.57 -19.42 -5.59
N SER A 27 12.29 -18.32 -5.79
CA SER A 27 11.82 -17.18 -6.58
C SER A 27 12.06 -17.37 -8.08
N THR A 28 11.60 -16.41 -8.88
CA THR A 28 11.68 -16.41 -10.34
C THR A 28 12.16 -15.05 -10.85
N THR A 29 12.78 -15.01 -12.03
CA THR A 29 13.04 -13.78 -12.78
C THR A 29 11.88 -13.38 -13.69
N LYS A 30 10.82 -14.20 -13.77
CA LYS A 30 9.60 -13.85 -14.49
C LYS A 30 8.74 -12.90 -13.64
N PRO A 31 7.98 -11.98 -14.27
CA PRO A 31 7.02 -11.16 -13.55
C PRO A 31 6.02 -12.04 -12.80
N LEU A 32 5.77 -11.73 -11.52
CA LEU A 32 4.65 -12.32 -10.79
C LEU A 32 3.35 -11.61 -11.16
N ILE A 33 2.24 -12.30 -10.91
CA ILE A 33 0.92 -11.68 -10.98
C ILE A 33 0.56 -11.21 -9.59
N VAL A 34 0.12 -9.96 -9.47
CA VAL A 34 -0.14 -9.33 -8.18
C VAL A 34 -1.48 -8.63 -8.18
N THR A 35 -2.16 -8.60 -7.03
CA THR A 35 -3.38 -7.81 -6.84
C THR A 35 -3.07 -6.57 -6.01
N PRO A 36 -2.71 -5.45 -6.66
CA PRO A 36 -2.51 -4.18 -5.98
C PRO A 36 -3.84 -3.61 -5.49
N THR A 37 -4.10 -3.76 -4.19
CA THR A 37 -5.38 -3.43 -3.56
C THR A 37 -5.22 -2.17 -2.70
N PHE A 38 -5.53 -1.00 -3.24
CA PHE A 38 -5.56 0.23 -2.45
C PHE A 38 -6.82 0.25 -1.58
N VAL A 39 -6.65 0.69 -0.34
CA VAL A 39 -7.73 0.71 0.65
C VAL A 39 -7.84 2.08 1.29
N SER A 40 -9.09 2.50 1.52
CA SER A 40 -9.40 3.62 2.39
C SER A 40 -10.15 3.10 3.61
N ARG A 41 -9.87 3.67 4.78
CA ARG A 41 -10.51 3.26 6.02
C ARG A 41 -12.00 3.61 6.02
N THR A 42 -12.80 2.78 6.66
CA THR A 42 -14.13 3.22 7.10
C THR A 42 -13.98 4.42 8.03
N ASP A 43 -14.57 5.56 7.66
CA ASP A 43 -14.63 6.76 8.48
C ASP A 43 -15.88 7.59 8.15
N ALA A 44 -16.08 8.66 8.92
CA ALA A 44 -17.20 9.57 8.78
C ALA A 44 -17.01 10.64 7.69
N THR A 45 -16.07 10.46 6.75
CA THR A 45 -15.86 11.45 5.67
C THR A 45 -17.11 11.51 4.76
N PRO A 46 -17.57 12.72 4.35
CA PRO A 46 -18.70 12.86 3.43
C PRO A 46 -18.51 12.10 2.10
N GLU A 47 -19.60 11.55 1.55
CA GLU A 47 -19.62 10.78 0.30
C GLU A 47 -19.06 11.55 -0.90
N ASN A 48 -19.24 12.87 -0.94
CA ASN A 48 -18.73 13.72 -2.01
C ASN A 48 -17.23 14.07 -1.89
N GLU A 49 -16.59 13.72 -0.77
CA GLU A 49 -15.18 14.01 -0.52
C GLU A 49 -14.28 12.79 -0.74
N ARG A 50 -14.78 11.58 -0.48
CA ARG A 50 -14.03 10.33 -0.72
C ARG A 50 -14.93 9.27 -1.33
N PRO A 51 -14.44 8.54 -2.36
CA PRO A 51 -15.11 7.36 -2.89
C PRO A 51 -15.51 6.37 -1.79
N HIS A 52 -16.57 5.61 -2.05
CA HIS A 52 -17.16 4.66 -1.13
C HIS A 52 -17.76 3.51 -1.94
N ASP A 53 -17.47 2.28 -1.51
CA ASP A 53 -18.04 1.08 -2.11
C ASP A 53 -19.43 0.81 -1.53
N ALA A 54 -20.39 0.50 -2.40
CA ALA A 54 -21.73 0.08 -1.97
C ALA A 54 -21.64 -1.10 -0.98
N GLY A 55 -22.37 -1.00 0.13
CA GLY A 55 -22.36 -1.99 1.22
C GLY A 55 -21.22 -1.83 2.22
N SER A 56 -20.25 -0.94 2.00
CA SER A 56 -19.13 -0.72 2.92
C SER A 56 -19.43 0.32 4.01
N GLY A 57 -18.67 0.30 5.10
CA GLY A 57 -18.92 1.17 6.25
C GLY A 57 -20.21 0.80 6.99
N VAL A 58 -20.29 -0.44 7.46
CA VAL A 58 -21.50 -1.00 8.08
C VAL A 58 -21.65 -0.69 9.56
N ASP A 59 -22.87 -0.88 10.07
CA ASP A 59 -23.23 -0.87 11.48
C ASP A 59 -23.01 -2.25 12.14
N ARG A 60 -23.29 -2.35 13.44
CA ARG A 60 -23.13 -3.62 14.20
C ARG A 60 -24.06 -4.75 13.75
N ALA A 61 -25.07 -4.46 12.94
CA ALA A 61 -25.94 -5.44 12.31
C ALA A 61 -25.45 -5.83 10.91
N GLY A 62 -24.36 -5.23 10.42
CA GLY A 62 -23.82 -5.48 9.08
C GLY A 62 -24.55 -4.73 7.97
N GLN A 63 -25.32 -3.70 8.30
CA GLN A 63 -26.00 -2.85 7.32
C GLN A 63 -25.19 -1.58 7.07
N GLU A 64 -25.09 -1.16 5.81
CA GLU A 64 -24.40 0.08 5.43
C GLU A 64 -24.96 1.29 6.20
N VAL A 65 -24.06 2.10 6.76
CA VAL A 65 -24.43 3.33 7.46
C VAL A 65 -24.65 4.45 6.42
N ALA A 66 -25.91 4.82 6.21
CA ALA A 66 -26.23 5.97 5.36
C ALA A 66 -25.72 7.28 5.97
N HIS A 67 -25.06 8.12 5.16
CA HIS A 67 -24.53 9.43 5.57
C HIS A 67 -23.68 9.38 6.85
N PRO A 68 -22.55 8.67 6.84
CA PRO A 68 -21.75 8.41 8.04
C PRO A 68 -21.22 9.70 8.71
N ASN A 69 -21.08 10.80 7.96
CA ASN A 69 -20.73 12.12 8.50
C ASN A 69 -21.80 12.73 9.43
N ARG A 70 -23.06 12.28 9.36
CA ARG A 70 -24.14 12.69 10.26
C ARG A 70 -24.40 11.68 11.37
N HIS A 71 -23.95 10.45 11.17
CA HIS A 71 -24.17 9.32 12.06
C HIS A 71 -22.87 8.55 12.37
N PRO A 72 -21.77 9.23 12.76
CA PRO A 72 -20.49 8.54 12.98
C PRO A 72 -20.60 7.48 14.07
N GLY A 73 -21.47 7.69 15.06
CA GLY A 73 -21.76 6.75 16.13
C GLY A 73 -22.37 5.41 15.70
N ALA A 74 -22.82 5.29 14.45
CA ALA A 74 -23.37 4.05 13.91
C ALA A 74 -22.31 3.13 13.27
N ILE A 75 -21.12 3.65 12.96
CA ILE A 75 -20.03 2.89 12.32
C ILE A 75 -19.57 1.76 13.26
N ALA A 76 -19.56 0.53 12.75
CA ALA A 76 -19.23 -0.65 13.54
C ALA A 76 -17.77 -0.68 14.02
N LEU A 77 -16.84 -0.33 13.12
CA LEU A 77 -15.40 -0.41 13.38
C LEU A 77 -15.02 0.53 14.53
N GLU A 78 -15.21 1.84 14.34
CA GLU A 78 -14.88 2.85 15.34
C GLU A 78 -15.83 4.05 15.25
N PRO A 79 -16.75 4.21 16.23
CA PRO A 79 -17.68 5.35 16.26
C PRO A 79 -17.05 6.67 16.75
N ASP A 80 -15.90 6.65 17.43
CA ASP A 80 -15.18 7.86 17.85
C ASP A 80 -14.20 8.30 16.75
N GLU A 81 -14.53 9.41 16.09
CA GLU A 81 -13.70 9.99 15.02
C GLU A 81 -12.25 10.28 15.46
N ASN A 82 -12.02 10.54 16.75
CA ASN A 82 -10.68 10.80 17.29
C ASN A 82 -9.81 9.54 17.40
N ARG A 83 -10.39 8.35 17.20
CA ARG A 83 -9.72 7.05 17.28
C ARG A 83 -9.80 6.25 15.99
N ALA A 84 -10.60 6.71 15.04
CA ALA A 84 -10.93 5.95 13.84
C ALA A 84 -9.69 5.57 13.00
N PHE A 85 -8.64 6.41 12.99
CA PHE A 85 -7.41 6.06 12.26
C PHE A 85 -6.66 4.92 12.94
N GLU A 86 -6.40 5.07 14.23
CA GLU A 86 -5.59 4.17 15.02
C GLU A 86 -6.27 2.81 15.13
N HIS A 87 -7.59 2.80 15.38
CA HIS A 87 -8.34 1.56 15.45
C HIS A 87 -8.41 0.88 14.08
N TRP A 88 -8.59 1.62 12.99
CA TRP A 88 -8.50 1.03 11.65
C TRP A 88 -7.13 0.40 11.38
N ASP A 89 -6.05 1.11 11.69
CA ASP A 89 -4.67 0.65 11.49
C ASP A 89 -4.40 -0.65 12.25
N GLU A 90 -4.79 -0.68 13.54
CA GLU A 90 -4.67 -1.87 14.37
C GLU A 90 -5.56 -3.00 13.88
N TYR A 91 -6.82 -2.73 13.52
CA TYR A 91 -7.75 -3.75 13.07
C TYR A 91 -7.25 -4.37 11.76
N TRP A 92 -6.85 -3.55 10.80
CA TRP A 92 -6.36 -4.02 9.53
C TRP A 92 -5.14 -4.92 9.71
N ARG A 93 -4.17 -4.51 10.54
CA ARG A 93 -2.96 -5.31 10.77
C ARG A 93 -3.20 -6.56 11.62
N LYS A 94 -3.92 -6.42 12.74
CA LYS A 94 -3.96 -7.42 13.82
C LYS A 94 -5.18 -8.35 13.72
N VAL A 95 -6.22 -7.98 12.98
CA VAL A 95 -7.47 -8.76 12.87
C VAL A 95 -7.75 -9.17 11.42
N HIS A 96 -7.77 -8.22 10.49
CA HIS A 96 -8.10 -8.50 9.10
C HIS A 96 -6.96 -9.24 8.37
N GLY A 97 -5.73 -8.74 8.45
CA GLY A 97 -4.55 -9.33 7.80
C GLY A 97 -4.35 -10.83 8.09
N PRO A 98 -4.40 -11.26 9.37
CA PRO A 98 -4.28 -12.66 9.73
C PRO A 98 -5.34 -13.58 9.10
N LYS A 99 -6.52 -13.07 8.71
CA LYS A 99 -7.55 -13.89 8.04
C LYS A 99 -7.08 -14.41 6.68
N PHE A 100 -6.29 -13.65 5.94
CA PHE A 100 -5.67 -14.12 4.69
C PHE A 100 -4.61 -15.21 4.94
N ALA A 101 -3.91 -15.12 6.06
CA ALA A 101 -2.86 -16.07 6.47
C ALA A 101 -3.42 -17.37 7.05
N TYR A 102 -4.66 -17.34 7.54
CA TYR A 102 -5.35 -18.47 8.15
C TYR A 102 -6.02 -19.35 7.08
N GLU A 103 -5.83 -20.66 7.19
CA GLU A 103 -6.52 -21.64 6.35
C GLU A 103 -7.65 -22.27 7.16
N GLU A 104 -8.90 -21.97 6.80
CA GLU A 104 -10.04 -22.70 7.36
C GLU A 104 -10.01 -24.17 6.92
N PRO A 105 -10.64 -25.09 7.67
CA PRO A 105 -10.76 -26.48 7.23
C PRO A 105 -11.33 -26.59 5.80
N GLY A 106 -10.52 -27.10 4.87
CA GLY A 106 -10.89 -27.25 3.46
C GLY A 106 -10.47 -26.09 2.54
N ALA A 107 -10.01 -24.97 3.10
CA ALA A 107 -9.39 -23.88 2.35
C ALA A 107 -7.90 -24.11 2.16
N ARG A 108 -7.31 -23.41 1.19
CA ARG A 108 -5.86 -23.42 0.94
C ARG A 108 -5.40 -22.02 0.54
N ASN A 109 -4.34 -21.54 1.16
CA ASN A 109 -3.71 -20.27 0.80
C ASN A 109 -2.32 -20.45 0.20
N ASP A 110 -1.88 -21.68 -0.08
CA ASP A 110 -0.54 -22.03 -0.57
C ASP A 110 -0.14 -21.33 -1.89
N LYS A 111 -1.14 -20.85 -2.64
CA LYS A 111 -0.99 -20.06 -3.87
C LYS A 111 -0.67 -18.57 -3.65
N VAL A 112 -0.89 -18.05 -2.45
CA VAL A 112 -0.46 -16.69 -2.08
C VAL A 112 1.04 -16.71 -1.77
N LEU A 113 1.88 -16.29 -2.71
CA LEU A 113 3.32 -16.35 -2.54
C LEU A 113 3.85 -15.27 -1.58
N ARG A 114 3.18 -14.11 -1.58
CA ARG A 114 3.50 -12.96 -0.74
C ARG A 114 2.22 -12.18 -0.45
N TYR A 115 2.11 -11.64 0.75
CA TYR A 115 1.11 -10.66 1.14
C TYR A 115 1.77 -9.64 2.06
N ASP A 116 1.93 -8.41 1.59
CA ASP A 116 2.27 -7.27 2.43
C ASP A 116 1.05 -6.38 2.66
N GLN A 117 0.89 -5.92 3.89
CA GLN A 117 0.06 -4.77 4.21
C GLN A 117 0.96 -3.54 4.31
N VAL A 118 0.66 -2.52 3.50
CA VAL A 118 1.42 -1.28 3.42
C VAL A 118 0.56 -0.15 3.97
N HIS A 119 0.83 0.25 5.20
CA HIS A 119 0.01 1.17 6.00
C HIS A 119 0.55 2.59 5.90
N ARG A 120 -0.25 3.55 5.40
CA ARG A 120 0.18 4.95 5.24
C ARG A 120 0.59 5.55 6.59
N ILE A 121 1.75 6.20 6.62
CA ILE A 121 2.21 6.98 7.77
C ILE A 121 1.74 8.41 7.59
N ALA A 122 0.87 8.89 8.48
CA ALA A 122 0.32 10.25 8.38
C ALA A 122 1.38 11.36 8.46
N SER A 123 2.45 11.13 9.21
CA SER A 123 3.57 12.07 9.38
C SER A 123 4.66 11.94 8.32
N GLY A 124 4.58 10.94 7.45
CA GLY A 124 5.63 10.68 6.48
C GLY A 124 5.47 11.51 5.21
N PRO A 125 6.52 11.63 4.38
CA PRO A 125 6.47 12.35 3.11
C PRO A 125 5.29 11.92 2.22
N SER A 126 4.63 12.90 1.60
CA SER A 126 3.61 12.66 0.58
C SER A 126 3.65 13.74 -0.49
N SER A 127 3.03 13.50 -1.65
CA SER A 127 2.91 14.50 -2.70
C SER A 127 2.20 15.78 -2.23
N ALA A 128 1.34 15.67 -1.23
CA ALA A 128 0.59 16.78 -0.66
C ALA A 128 1.39 17.64 0.35
N PHE A 129 2.41 17.06 0.99
CA PHE A 129 3.31 17.79 1.88
C PHE A 129 4.71 17.18 1.82
N ARG A 130 5.57 17.82 1.03
CA ARG A 130 6.88 17.29 0.63
C ARG A 130 8.02 17.88 1.46
N PRO A 131 9.10 17.13 1.73
CA PRO A 131 10.33 17.71 2.26
C PRO A 131 10.97 18.68 1.23
N PRO A 132 11.84 19.62 1.67
CA PRO A 132 12.31 19.79 3.05
C PRO A 132 11.29 20.55 3.92
N TYR A 133 11.10 20.06 5.15
CA TYR A 133 10.26 20.73 6.14
C TYR A 133 10.99 21.93 6.74
N LYS A 134 10.29 23.06 6.87
CA LYS A 134 10.86 24.33 7.34
C LYS A 134 10.28 24.70 8.69
N ALA A 135 11.13 25.21 9.57
CA ALA A 135 10.67 25.84 10.80
C ALA A 135 9.79 27.04 10.47
N MET A 136 8.70 27.20 11.22
CA MET A 136 7.78 28.33 11.06
C MET A 136 8.40 29.59 11.64
N ILE A 137 9.15 30.33 10.81
CA ILE A 137 9.90 31.54 11.20
C ILE A 137 9.28 32.80 10.60
N GLY A 138 9.35 33.91 11.35
CA GLY A 138 8.99 35.24 10.87
C GLY A 138 10.15 35.93 10.14
N ALA A 139 9.88 37.13 9.61
CA ALA A 139 10.87 37.95 8.89
C ALA A 139 12.11 38.32 9.72
N ASN A 140 12.01 38.26 11.05
CA ASN A 140 13.13 38.50 11.97
C ASN A 140 14.01 37.25 12.23
N GLY A 141 13.77 36.14 11.53
CA GLY A 141 14.50 34.88 11.69
C GLY A 141 14.19 34.12 12.97
N ARG A 142 13.14 34.51 13.71
CA ARG A 142 12.69 33.82 14.94
C ARG A 142 11.44 33.01 14.67
N LEU A 143 11.15 32.03 15.52
CA LEU A 143 9.86 31.34 15.53
C LEU A 143 8.72 32.37 15.64
N VAL A 144 7.65 32.11 14.91
CA VAL A 144 6.44 32.94 14.95
C VAL A 144 5.84 32.98 16.36
N ALA A 145 5.26 34.10 16.75
CA ALA A 145 4.60 34.24 18.04
C ALA A 145 3.15 33.73 18.03
N ASP A 146 2.60 33.48 16.84
CA ASP A 146 1.20 33.13 16.55
C ASP A 146 1.09 31.79 15.79
N PRO A 147 1.69 30.68 16.27
CA PRO A 147 1.70 29.41 15.53
C PRO A 147 0.28 28.89 15.21
N ALA A 148 -0.68 29.13 16.11
CA ALA A 148 -2.08 28.73 15.91
C ALA A 148 -2.74 29.39 14.68
N ALA A 149 -2.29 30.59 14.28
CA ALA A 149 -2.83 31.30 13.10
C ALA A 149 -2.14 30.90 11.79
N ARG A 150 -1.14 30.03 11.84
CA ARG A 150 -0.25 29.69 10.72
C ARG A 150 -0.14 28.20 10.45
N ILE A 151 -1.01 27.40 11.05
CA ILE A 151 -1.07 25.95 10.82
C ILE A 151 -1.40 25.73 9.34
N PRO A 152 -0.56 25.00 8.57
CA PRO A 152 -0.86 24.70 7.18
C PRO A 152 -2.09 23.81 7.08
N THR A 153 -2.86 23.99 6.00
CA THR A 153 -3.98 23.09 5.68
C THR A 153 -3.46 21.67 5.52
N TYR A 154 -4.11 20.71 6.20
CA TYR A 154 -3.82 19.30 6.03
C TYR A 154 -4.48 18.77 4.76
N TRP A 155 -3.69 18.06 3.97
CA TRP A 155 -4.14 17.38 2.76
C TRP A 155 -3.89 15.88 2.94
N ARG A 156 -4.96 15.10 2.90
CA ARG A 156 -4.91 13.64 3.03
C ARG A 156 -4.72 13.03 1.63
N PRO A 157 -3.78 12.10 1.44
CA PRO A 157 -3.74 11.25 0.24
C PRO A 157 -5.06 10.49 0.04
N GLY A 158 -5.33 10.06 -1.20
CA GLY A 158 -6.60 9.39 -1.54
C GLY A 158 -6.81 8.09 -0.77
N TRP A 159 -5.72 7.39 -0.47
CA TRP A 159 -5.68 6.05 0.12
C TRP A 159 -5.02 6.04 1.48
N ASP A 160 -5.52 5.19 2.38
CA ASP A 160 -4.96 5.01 3.73
C ASP A 160 -4.00 3.82 3.79
N GLY A 161 -3.99 2.98 2.77
CA GLY A 161 -3.03 1.90 2.63
C GLY A 161 -3.16 1.14 1.31
N PHE A 162 -2.33 0.11 1.21
CA PHE A 162 -2.19 -0.74 0.04
C PHE A 162 -1.90 -2.20 0.46
N ALA A 163 -2.76 -3.14 0.09
CA ALA A 163 -2.48 -4.57 0.18
C ALA A 163 -1.81 -5.05 -1.11
N TYR A 164 -0.68 -5.73 -0.95
CA TYR A 164 0.17 -6.21 -2.02
C TYR A 164 0.26 -7.73 -1.96
N ILE A 165 -0.57 -8.40 -2.76
CA ILE A 165 -0.64 -9.86 -2.76
C ILE A 165 -0.07 -10.38 -4.08
N ALA A 166 0.87 -11.33 -4.00
CA ALA A 166 1.53 -11.92 -5.16
C ALA A 166 1.21 -13.40 -5.32
N TYR A 167 1.08 -13.81 -6.59
CA TYR A 167 0.67 -15.12 -7.06
C TYR A 167 1.60 -15.61 -8.17
N GLY A 168 1.59 -16.91 -8.42
CA GLY A 168 2.37 -17.50 -9.52
C GLY A 168 1.77 -17.24 -10.90
N SER A 169 0.45 -17.19 -10.99
CA SER A 169 -0.31 -16.93 -12.23
C SER A 169 -1.66 -16.28 -11.96
N GLU A 170 -2.38 -15.91 -13.02
CA GLU A 170 -3.73 -15.34 -12.92
C GLU A 170 -4.74 -16.37 -12.41
N GLU A 171 -4.61 -17.64 -12.79
CA GLU A 171 -5.49 -18.72 -12.31
C GLU A 171 -5.38 -18.94 -10.80
N ASP A 172 -4.21 -18.66 -10.22
CA ASP A 172 -3.98 -18.73 -8.79
C ASP A 172 -4.79 -17.66 -8.02
N ILE A 173 -5.12 -16.51 -8.64
CA ILE A 173 -5.99 -15.50 -8.05
C ILE A 173 -7.40 -16.07 -7.88
N GLU A 174 -7.98 -16.60 -8.96
CA GLU A 174 -9.33 -17.18 -8.95
C GLU A 174 -9.42 -18.36 -7.98
N ALA A 175 -8.40 -19.23 -7.98
CA ALA A 175 -8.32 -20.36 -7.05
C ALA A 175 -8.29 -19.93 -5.58
N VAL A 176 -7.75 -18.75 -5.27
CA VAL A 176 -7.73 -18.19 -3.91
C VAL A 176 -9.06 -17.47 -3.60
N LEU A 177 -9.42 -16.48 -4.40
CA LEU A 177 -10.56 -15.60 -4.13
C LEU A 177 -11.92 -16.30 -4.29
N GLY A 178 -12.00 -17.36 -5.10
CA GLY A 178 -13.22 -18.15 -5.28
C GLY A 178 -13.58 -19.06 -4.10
N GLN A 179 -12.72 -19.21 -3.09
CA GLN A 179 -13.03 -20.06 -1.93
C GLN A 179 -14.06 -19.41 -1.01
N GLU A 180 -14.89 -20.23 -0.37
CA GLU A 180 -15.98 -19.75 0.51
C GLU A 180 -15.48 -18.84 1.64
N GLN A 181 -14.29 -19.09 2.20
CA GLN A 181 -13.71 -18.25 3.24
C GLN A 181 -13.52 -16.80 2.77
N TYR A 182 -13.09 -16.61 1.52
CA TYR A 182 -12.89 -15.28 0.95
C TYR A 182 -14.24 -14.64 0.65
N ALA A 183 -15.07 -15.35 -0.12
CA ALA A 183 -16.36 -14.84 -0.60
C ALA A 183 -17.32 -14.44 0.52
N LYS A 184 -17.32 -15.14 1.67
CA LYS A 184 -18.28 -14.88 2.75
C LYS A 184 -17.71 -14.13 3.94
N ARG A 185 -16.46 -14.40 4.33
CA ARG A 185 -15.93 -13.90 5.61
C ARG A 185 -14.97 -12.76 5.42
N ILE A 186 -14.10 -12.83 4.41
CA ILE A 186 -13.15 -11.75 4.13
C ILE A 186 -13.90 -10.56 3.53
N ILE A 187 -14.78 -10.76 2.54
CA ILE A 187 -15.55 -9.64 1.96
C ILE A 187 -16.46 -8.96 3.00
N ALA A 188 -17.14 -9.74 3.85
CA ALA A 188 -17.94 -9.16 4.93
C ALA A 188 -17.10 -8.34 5.92
N ASP A 189 -15.86 -8.76 6.18
CA ASP A 189 -14.92 -8.02 6.99
C ASP A 189 -14.40 -6.75 6.30
N GLU A 190 -14.12 -6.83 4.99
CA GLU A 190 -13.72 -5.69 4.17
C GLU A 190 -14.80 -4.60 4.20
N HIS A 191 -16.08 -4.94 4.08
CA HIS A 191 -17.19 -3.99 4.23
C HIS A 191 -17.26 -3.33 5.62
N THR A 192 -16.67 -3.96 6.64
CA THR A 192 -16.59 -3.38 7.98
C THR A 192 -15.40 -2.42 8.09
N VAL A 193 -14.22 -2.86 7.66
CA VAL A 193 -12.96 -2.13 7.91
C VAL A 193 -12.63 -1.10 6.84
N PHE A 194 -13.03 -1.32 5.58
CA PHE A 194 -12.72 -0.43 4.48
C PHE A 194 -13.95 0.30 3.98
N ARG A 195 -13.75 1.58 3.66
CA ARG A 195 -14.70 2.41 2.94
C ARG A 195 -14.68 2.09 1.44
N MET A 196 -13.49 1.88 0.90
CA MET A 196 -13.28 1.53 -0.50
C MET A 196 -12.04 0.65 -0.66
N VAL A 197 -12.14 -0.31 -1.59
CA VAL A 197 -11.10 -1.26 -1.95
C VAL A 197 -10.95 -1.33 -3.48
N THR A 198 -9.77 -1.05 -4.03
CA THR A 198 -9.49 -1.32 -5.45
C THR A 198 -9.11 -2.79 -5.66
N ARG A 199 -9.35 -3.33 -6.85
CA ARG A 199 -9.23 -4.76 -7.17
C ARG A 199 -8.48 -5.03 -8.48
N GLU A 200 -7.57 -4.13 -8.81
CA GLU A 200 -6.70 -4.26 -9.99
C GLU A 200 -5.85 -5.54 -9.94
N VAL A 201 -5.50 -6.03 -11.12
CA VAL A 201 -4.54 -7.12 -11.36
C VAL A 201 -3.38 -6.54 -12.17
N ALA A 202 -2.15 -6.79 -11.71
CA ALA A 202 -0.94 -6.23 -12.28
C ALA A 202 0.16 -7.26 -12.47
N ARG A 203 1.10 -6.95 -13.36
CA ARG A 203 2.40 -7.64 -13.43
C ARG A 203 3.40 -6.91 -12.54
N GLU A 204 4.13 -7.65 -11.71
CA GLU A 204 5.22 -7.12 -10.89
C GLU A 204 6.55 -7.24 -11.63
N TYR A 205 7.24 -6.11 -11.77
CA TYR A 205 8.62 -6.05 -12.23
C TYR A 205 9.52 -5.55 -11.10
N ILE A 206 10.36 -6.45 -10.59
CA ILE A 206 11.41 -6.11 -9.64
C ILE A 206 12.59 -5.50 -10.39
N ILE A 207 12.83 -4.22 -10.17
CA ILE A 207 13.95 -3.49 -10.76
C ILE A 207 15.16 -3.58 -9.85
N ILE A 208 14.97 -3.31 -8.55
CA ILE A 208 15.99 -3.47 -7.51
C ILE A 208 15.45 -4.49 -6.51
N PRO A 209 16.04 -5.70 -6.39
CA PRO A 209 15.56 -6.74 -5.49
C PRO A 209 15.95 -6.42 -4.04
N SER A 210 15.03 -6.69 -3.11
CA SER A 210 15.31 -6.63 -1.69
C SER A 210 16.21 -7.79 -1.26
N THR A 211 17.20 -7.45 -0.46
CA THR A 211 18.12 -8.44 0.12
C THR A 211 17.45 -9.34 1.18
N ARG A 212 16.38 -8.86 1.84
CA ARG A 212 15.78 -9.52 3.00
C ARG A 212 14.28 -9.74 2.93
N HIS A 213 13.58 -9.10 1.99
CA HIS A 213 12.13 -9.15 1.91
C HIS A 213 11.43 -8.67 3.18
N ARG A 214 12.03 -7.67 3.85
CA ARG A 214 11.59 -7.12 5.14
C ARG A 214 11.88 -5.63 5.23
N ASP A 215 11.79 -4.95 4.10
CA ASP A 215 12.10 -3.53 4.05
C ASP A 215 11.01 -2.78 4.83
N PRO A 216 11.36 -1.97 5.84
CA PRO A 216 10.40 -1.48 6.83
C PRO A 216 9.51 -0.35 6.32
N VAL A 217 10.05 0.51 5.43
CA VAL A 217 9.38 1.70 4.92
C VAL A 217 9.24 1.60 3.42
N SER A 218 8.07 1.93 2.89
CA SER A 218 7.84 2.12 1.45
C SER A 218 7.47 3.56 1.13
N LEU A 219 7.93 4.06 -0.02
CA LEU A 219 7.27 5.14 -0.76
C LEU A 219 6.44 4.47 -1.86
N VAL A 220 5.12 4.61 -1.76
CA VAL A 220 4.17 4.14 -2.76
C VAL A 220 3.78 5.31 -3.63
N LYS A 221 3.92 5.15 -4.96
CA LYS A 221 3.53 6.16 -5.94
C LYS A 221 2.54 5.60 -6.92
N ILE A 222 1.39 6.26 -7.03
CA ILE A 222 0.32 5.96 -7.97
C ILE A 222 0.51 6.85 -9.18
N HIS A 223 0.69 6.24 -10.34
CA HIS A 223 0.89 6.96 -11.59
C HIS A 223 -0.40 7.04 -12.38
N ARG A 224 -0.66 8.23 -12.91
CA ARG A 224 -1.68 8.50 -13.93
C ARG A 224 -0.97 8.96 -15.18
N ARG A 225 -1.22 8.32 -16.32
CA ARG A 225 -0.56 8.69 -17.57
C ARG A 225 -1.06 10.03 -18.07
N ARG A 226 -0.23 10.78 -18.79
CA ARG A 226 -0.67 11.99 -19.50
C ARG A 226 -1.77 11.69 -20.50
N SER A 227 -2.69 12.64 -20.66
CA SER A 227 -3.69 12.61 -21.72
C SER A 227 -3.04 12.45 -23.08
N GLY A 228 -3.51 11.50 -23.89
CA GLY A 228 -2.99 11.22 -25.23
C GLY A 228 -1.97 10.08 -25.28
N LEU A 229 -1.48 9.58 -24.14
CA LEU A 229 -0.73 8.32 -24.09
C LEU A 229 -1.69 7.15 -23.84
N SER A 230 -1.48 6.06 -24.58
CA SER A 230 -2.11 4.77 -24.23
C SER A 230 -1.46 4.21 -22.96
N ARG A 231 -2.18 3.35 -22.23
CA ARG A 231 -1.62 2.69 -21.05
C ARG A 231 -0.40 1.86 -21.42
N GLU A 232 -0.46 1.14 -22.53
CA GLU A 232 0.62 0.29 -23.03
C GLU A 232 1.86 1.12 -23.38
N ALA A 233 1.69 2.27 -24.03
CA ALA A 233 2.80 3.17 -24.36
C ALA A 233 3.43 3.77 -23.09
N PHE A 234 2.60 4.19 -22.12
CA PHE A 234 3.04 4.65 -20.81
C PHE A 234 3.86 3.57 -20.08
N GLN A 235 3.28 2.37 -19.93
CA GLN A 235 3.91 1.26 -19.22
C GLN A 235 5.21 0.79 -19.90
N ALA A 236 5.24 0.73 -21.23
CA ALA A 236 6.44 0.35 -21.97
C ALA A 236 7.59 1.35 -21.75
N ARG A 237 7.31 2.66 -21.86
CA ARG A 237 8.31 3.71 -21.59
C ARG A 237 8.77 3.68 -20.15
N TRP A 238 7.84 3.53 -19.21
CA TRP A 238 8.12 3.50 -17.79
C TRP A 238 9.00 2.29 -17.37
N LEU A 239 8.77 1.12 -17.96
CA LEU A 239 9.54 -0.10 -17.67
C LEU A 239 10.92 -0.14 -18.35
N LYS A 240 10.99 0.27 -19.63
CA LYS A 240 12.18 0.07 -20.47
C LYS A 240 13.18 1.22 -20.42
N GLU A 241 12.69 2.44 -20.22
CA GLU A 241 13.55 3.63 -20.20
C GLU A 241 13.65 4.19 -18.79
N HIS A 242 12.49 4.49 -18.17
CA HIS A 242 12.48 5.20 -16.90
C HIS A 242 12.99 4.33 -15.74
N ALA A 243 12.71 3.03 -15.74
CA ALA A 243 13.23 2.12 -14.72
C ALA A 243 14.77 2.11 -14.66
N ASP A 244 15.43 2.07 -15.83
CA ASP A 244 16.90 2.11 -15.93
C ASP A 244 17.45 3.46 -15.51
N PHE A 245 16.76 4.54 -15.89
CA PHE A 245 17.12 5.89 -15.47
C PHE A 245 17.07 6.05 -13.94
N VAL A 246 16.02 5.54 -13.29
CA VAL A 246 15.89 5.55 -11.82
C VAL A 246 16.97 4.70 -11.16
N ALA A 247 17.14 3.45 -11.62
CA ALA A 247 18.11 2.52 -11.05
C ALA A 247 19.57 2.97 -11.23
N GLY A 248 19.86 3.75 -12.28
CA GLY A 248 21.18 4.31 -12.56
C GLY A 248 21.56 5.54 -11.72
N LYS A 249 20.65 6.09 -10.90
CA LYS A 249 20.95 7.25 -10.04
C LYS A 249 21.76 6.88 -8.82
N THR A 250 22.68 7.77 -8.43
CA THR A 250 23.50 7.59 -7.24
C THR A 250 22.65 7.60 -5.97
N ALA A 251 21.70 8.54 -5.86
CA ALA A 251 20.78 8.59 -4.71
C ALA A 251 19.90 7.34 -4.60
N THR A 252 19.49 6.74 -5.74
CA THR A 252 18.76 5.47 -5.72
C THR A 252 19.63 4.34 -5.17
N ALA A 253 20.88 4.23 -5.62
CA ALA A 253 21.81 3.21 -5.12
C ALA A 253 22.16 3.38 -3.63
N GLU A 254 22.11 4.61 -3.12
CA GLU A 254 22.39 4.94 -1.71
C GLU A 254 21.21 4.62 -0.78
N TYR A 255 20.00 5.06 -1.14
CA TYR A 255 18.86 5.06 -0.22
C TYR A 255 17.83 3.94 -0.47
N VAL A 256 17.70 3.46 -1.71
CA VAL A 256 16.62 2.54 -2.11
C VAL A 256 17.07 1.08 -1.97
N GLN A 257 16.42 0.36 -1.06
CA GLN A 257 16.69 -1.06 -0.79
C GLN A 257 15.96 -2.02 -1.74
N ARG A 258 14.83 -1.56 -2.28
CA ARG A 258 13.99 -2.31 -3.23
C ARG A 258 13.26 -1.34 -4.13
N TYR A 259 13.09 -1.69 -5.39
CA TYR A 259 12.24 -0.97 -6.32
C TYR A 259 11.45 -1.95 -7.16
N ALA A 260 10.12 -1.93 -7.02
CA ALA A 260 9.19 -2.66 -7.86
C ALA A 260 8.28 -1.71 -8.64
N GLN A 261 7.96 -2.09 -9.86
CA GLN A 261 6.92 -1.49 -10.68
C GLN A 261 5.76 -2.46 -10.85
N LEU A 262 4.54 -2.05 -10.52
CA LEU A 262 3.33 -2.82 -10.79
C LEU A 262 2.63 -2.21 -11.99
N HIS A 263 2.33 -3.06 -12.97
CA HIS A 263 1.73 -2.71 -14.26
C HIS A 263 0.32 -3.28 -14.35
N PRO A 264 -0.72 -2.52 -13.92
CA PRO A 264 -2.11 -2.97 -14.01
C PRO A 264 -2.51 -3.29 -15.45
N PHE A 265 -3.19 -4.43 -15.64
CA PHE A 265 -3.67 -4.88 -16.94
C PHE A 265 -5.11 -5.41 -16.91
N GLY A 266 -5.71 -5.52 -15.73
CA GLY A 266 -7.08 -6.00 -15.55
C GLY A 266 -7.57 -5.73 -14.12
N SER A 267 -8.74 -6.25 -13.79
CA SER A 267 -9.32 -6.19 -12.44
C SER A 267 -10.14 -7.45 -12.18
N THR A 268 -10.29 -7.84 -10.93
CA THR A 268 -11.12 -9.00 -10.55
C THR A 268 -12.61 -8.66 -10.49
N GLN A 269 -12.97 -7.39 -10.59
CA GLN A 269 -14.35 -6.90 -10.61
C GLN A 269 -14.45 -5.55 -11.34
N GLU A 270 -15.65 -4.99 -11.46
CA GLU A 270 -15.79 -3.59 -11.86
C GLU A 270 -15.16 -2.68 -10.80
N ASP A 271 -14.19 -1.87 -11.21
CA ASP A 271 -13.43 -0.98 -10.32
C ASP A 271 -13.14 0.36 -10.99
N PRO A 272 -14.09 1.31 -10.93
CA PRO A 272 -13.93 2.61 -11.56
C PRO A 272 -12.75 3.42 -10.99
N GLU A 273 -12.40 3.27 -9.72
CA GLU A 273 -11.30 4.03 -9.11
C GLU A 273 -9.92 3.41 -9.41
N GLY A 274 -9.83 2.08 -9.29
CA GLY A 274 -8.66 1.30 -9.67
C GLY A 274 -8.34 1.42 -11.16
N SER A 275 -9.36 1.39 -12.03
CA SER A 275 -9.18 1.49 -13.49
C SER A 275 -8.47 2.76 -13.93
N LYS A 276 -8.48 3.81 -13.11
CA LYS A 276 -7.78 5.04 -13.42
C LYS A 276 -6.27 4.93 -13.16
N ILE A 277 -5.79 3.97 -12.36
CA ILE A 277 -4.37 3.74 -12.03
C ILE A 277 -3.64 3.11 -13.23
N ASP A 278 -2.55 3.73 -13.68
CA ASP A 278 -1.79 3.25 -14.84
C ASP A 278 -0.49 2.54 -14.51
N GLY A 279 0.04 2.80 -13.31
CA GLY A 279 1.24 2.17 -12.79
C GLY A 279 1.41 2.47 -11.31
N ILE A 280 2.14 1.61 -10.61
CA ILE A 280 2.42 1.77 -9.18
C ILE A 280 3.91 1.54 -8.95
N SER A 281 4.62 2.55 -8.46
CA SER A 281 5.98 2.34 -7.94
C SER A 281 5.93 2.01 -6.46
N VAL A 282 6.69 1.00 -6.05
CA VAL A 282 6.94 0.69 -4.64
C VAL A 282 8.45 0.71 -4.43
N LEU A 283 8.94 1.78 -3.80
CA LEU A 283 10.34 1.93 -3.43
C LEU A 283 10.46 1.69 -1.93
N SER A 284 11.37 0.82 -1.51
CA SER A 284 11.57 0.52 -0.09
C SER A 284 12.86 1.12 0.45
N PHE A 285 12.84 1.52 1.71
CA PHE A 285 13.90 2.27 2.39
C PHE A 285 14.15 1.69 3.78
N ALA A 286 15.35 1.94 4.33
CA ALA A 286 15.69 1.50 5.68
C ALA A 286 14.98 2.34 6.75
N SER A 287 14.70 3.60 6.46
CA SER A 287 14.07 4.56 7.38
C SER A 287 13.30 5.66 6.63
N LEU A 288 12.49 6.44 7.36
CA LEU A 288 11.84 7.64 6.79
C LEU A 288 12.84 8.74 6.43
N ASN A 289 13.96 8.85 7.13
CA ASN A 289 14.98 9.85 6.81
C ASN A 289 15.64 9.56 5.47
N ASP A 290 15.87 8.29 5.12
CA ASP A 290 16.36 7.92 3.79
C ASP A 290 15.36 8.31 2.69
N VAL A 291 14.05 8.24 2.96
CA VAL A 291 13.03 8.74 2.03
C VAL A 291 13.14 10.25 1.87
N GLU A 292 13.27 10.99 2.97
CA GLU A 292 13.39 12.45 2.94
C GLU A 292 14.65 12.89 2.18
N ASP A 293 15.80 12.30 2.47
CA ASP A 293 17.08 12.58 1.82
C ASP A 293 17.03 12.21 0.33
N TYR A 294 16.41 11.09 -0.01
CA TYR A 294 16.16 10.71 -1.40
C TYR A 294 15.29 11.75 -2.12
N LEU A 295 14.16 12.15 -1.54
CA LEU A 295 13.20 13.07 -2.17
C LEU A 295 13.76 14.48 -2.41
N VAL A 296 14.68 14.96 -1.56
CA VAL A 296 15.31 16.28 -1.71
C VAL A 296 16.59 16.25 -2.55
N SER A 297 17.02 15.08 -3.01
CA SER A 297 18.21 14.92 -3.84
C SER A 297 18.03 15.50 -5.25
N ALA A 298 19.13 15.95 -5.85
CA ALA A 298 19.13 16.38 -7.25
C ALA A 298 18.78 15.24 -8.22
N ASP A 299 19.14 14.01 -7.86
CA ASP A 299 18.82 12.80 -8.63
C ASP A 299 17.32 12.54 -8.66
N HIS A 300 16.63 12.66 -7.51
CA HIS A 300 15.18 12.52 -7.46
C HIS A 300 14.47 13.66 -8.21
N ALA A 301 14.98 14.90 -8.10
CA ALA A 301 14.45 16.01 -8.90
C ALA A 301 14.55 15.73 -10.42
N ALA A 302 15.65 15.11 -10.87
CA ALA A 302 15.80 14.70 -12.26
C ALA A 302 14.87 13.53 -12.65
N ILE A 303 14.66 12.56 -11.74
CA ILE A 303 13.67 11.48 -11.91
C ILE A 303 12.27 12.06 -12.09
N GLU A 304 11.86 12.96 -11.21
CA GLU A 304 10.54 13.58 -11.28
C GLU A 304 10.36 14.40 -12.56
N ALA A 305 11.37 15.17 -12.97
CA ALA A 305 11.33 15.90 -14.24
C ALA A 305 11.13 14.98 -15.45
N ALA A 306 11.84 13.85 -15.50
CA ALA A 306 11.71 12.86 -16.56
C ALA A 306 10.34 12.14 -16.51
N GLU A 307 9.82 11.89 -15.31
CA GLU A 307 8.53 11.24 -15.11
C GLU A 307 7.36 12.11 -15.58
N ILE A 308 7.42 13.41 -15.30
CA ILE A 308 6.42 14.41 -15.73
C ILE A 308 6.24 14.44 -17.24
N GLU A 309 7.17 13.92 -18.05
CA GLU A 309 7.01 13.83 -19.50
C GLU A 309 5.96 12.82 -19.95
N PHE A 310 5.62 11.83 -19.11
CA PHE A 310 4.67 10.77 -19.46
C PHE A 310 3.63 10.47 -18.37
N ALA A 311 3.89 10.81 -17.12
CA ALA A 311 2.91 10.84 -16.04
C ALA A 311 2.32 12.25 -15.85
N ASP A 312 1.07 12.32 -15.45
CA ASP A 312 0.38 13.54 -15.05
C ASP A 312 0.67 13.83 -13.57
N PRO A 313 1.43 14.88 -13.23
CA PRO A 313 1.81 15.17 -11.85
C PRO A 313 0.64 15.65 -10.98
N ASP A 314 -0.43 16.19 -11.57
CA ASP A 314 -1.58 16.71 -10.82
C ASP A 314 -2.54 15.59 -10.44
N MET A 315 -2.53 14.50 -11.22
CA MET A 315 -3.38 13.32 -11.01
C MET A 315 -2.63 12.16 -10.33
N SER A 316 -1.30 12.19 -10.34
CA SER A 316 -0.45 11.21 -9.66
C SER A 316 -0.24 11.60 -8.20
N GLU A 317 -0.09 10.63 -7.31
CA GLU A 317 0.18 10.88 -5.90
C GLU A 317 1.24 9.92 -5.36
N PHE A 318 1.92 10.33 -4.28
CA PHE A 318 2.75 9.41 -3.51
C PHE A 318 2.56 9.64 -2.01
N TRP A 319 2.85 8.60 -1.25
CA TRP A 319 2.85 8.63 0.20
C TRP A 319 3.78 7.56 0.75
N THR A 320 4.29 7.78 1.96
CA THR A 320 5.11 6.79 2.66
C THR A 320 4.29 5.93 3.61
N ALA A 321 4.80 4.73 3.86
CA ALA A 321 4.12 3.72 4.65
C ALA A 321 5.04 2.78 5.40
N VAL A 322 4.50 2.15 6.45
CA VAL A 322 5.11 0.98 7.10
C VAL A 322 4.68 -0.28 6.37
N ASN A 323 5.62 -1.21 6.18
CA ASN A 323 5.33 -2.50 5.58
C ASN A 323 5.20 -3.61 6.64
N TYR A 324 4.14 -4.40 6.54
CA TYR A 324 3.97 -5.65 7.28
C TYR A 324 3.86 -6.82 6.32
N GLY A 325 4.93 -7.64 6.22
CA GLY A 325 4.87 -8.91 5.52
C GLY A 325 4.07 -9.94 6.31
N VAL A 326 2.83 -10.18 5.91
CA VAL A 326 1.89 -11.13 6.53
C VAL A 326 2.18 -12.55 6.03
N ILE A 327 2.29 -12.72 4.71
CA ILE A 327 2.72 -13.96 4.07
C ILE A 327 3.99 -13.64 3.29
N ASN A 328 5.04 -14.45 3.44
CA ASN A 328 6.22 -14.32 2.60
C ASN A 328 6.88 -15.68 2.42
N ARG A 329 6.74 -16.23 1.21
CA ARG A 329 7.27 -17.55 0.87
C ARG A 329 8.42 -17.46 -0.14
N LEU A 330 8.69 -16.28 -0.71
CA LEU A 330 9.68 -16.09 -1.78
C LEU A 330 11.06 -15.76 -1.18
N SER A 331 12.08 -16.53 -1.53
CA SER A 331 13.47 -16.20 -1.18
C SER A 331 14.50 -16.89 -2.07
N PRO A 332 15.59 -16.21 -2.46
CA PRO A 332 15.81 -14.75 -2.40
C PRO A 332 15.00 -14.03 -3.49
N GLU A 333 14.75 -12.73 -3.41
CA GLU A 333 14.17 -12.00 -4.56
C GLU A 333 15.22 -11.72 -5.62
N LEU A 334 14.74 -11.75 -6.86
CA LEU A 334 15.55 -11.61 -8.07
C LEU A 334 14.98 -10.47 -8.90
N ALA A 335 15.85 -9.75 -9.58
CA ALA A 335 15.41 -8.77 -10.58
C ALA A 335 14.65 -9.48 -11.70
N THR A 336 13.59 -8.85 -12.18
CA THR A 336 12.72 -9.38 -13.22
C THR A 336 13.35 -9.17 -14.60
N GLU A 337 13.25 -10.17 -15.47
CA GLU A 337 13.57 -10.06 -16.90
C GLU A 337 12.51 -9.19 -17.61
N ARG A 338 12.95 -8.17 -18.35
CA ARG A 338 12.11 -7.11 -18.94
C ARG A 338 12.03 -7.14 -20.45
#